data_AF-A0A1Q8ERT3-F1
#
_entry.id   AF-A0A1Q8ERT3-F1
#
_cell.length_a   1.000
_cell.length_b   1.000
_cell.length_c   1.000
_cell.angle_alpha   90.00
_cell.angle_beta   90.00
_cell.angle_gamma   90.00
#
_symmetry.space_group_name_H-M   'P 1'
#
loop_
_entity.id
_entity.type
_entity.pdbx_description
1 polymer ?
#
loop_
_entity_poly.entity_id
_entity_poly.type
_entity_poly.pdbx_seq_one_letter_code
_entity_poly.pdbx_strand_id
1 'polypeptide(L)'
;MARDRLPPIKNPPSGDGHHVTYRHKTPSEQAEQAARQDAYEQMLARQQAYADSLPRTPRPPAATAGCTFTKSCKLPDGIINYSSPSGAIPTGAVKDYGELVLLGGRAADESGNLPLRKISGGALPAALGNLALGGEALASARLAGAGAASGAMAGALAGMVALLWPSSLGDSALYSPEQLNTLKTGRTRVRLHIEQQPDGTLKGYGYNTQTHRGWERVPVVRFVAKGQQHVADFGDGITLIWTPAHAPSSTSSIPPLEAAPQAPHIWIFPPTEQADQIIVNPIYPPDYKDFILVFPPGSGVRPLYIVLSVRKTPGTVTGQGQDVKGIWLAGAGVGSGVPIPRGIADQLRGKEFSSFDAFREAFWRAISKDPELVSQFNEQNITRMRGGNAPKARQRDIVGKRASFELHHVEWISEGGKIYDLDNIRINTPKNHIDNHR
;
A
#
# COMPACT_ATOMS: atom_id res chain seq x y z
N MET A 1 35.73 41.04 11.63
CA MET A 1 35.48 41.46 10.23
C MET A 1 36.54 40.82 9.35
N ALA A 2 36.21 39.78 8.60
CA ALA A 2 37.13 39.13 7.67
C ALA A 2 36.36 38.79 6.39
N ARG A 3 36.50 39.62 5.36
CA ARG A 3 36.00 39.38 4.00
C ARG A 3 37.07 39.82 3.01
N ASP A 4 37.20 39.04 1.94
CA ASP A 4 37.89 39.33 0.68
C ASP A 4 39.41 39.48 0.67
N ARG A 5 40.13 38.38 0.90
CA ARG A 5 41.46 38.20 0.30
C ARG A 5 41.38 37.19 -0.83
N LEU A 6 41.25 37.68 -2.07
CA LEU A 6 41.45 36.89 -3.29
C LEU A 6 42.87 36.26 -3.27
N PRO A 7 43.05 35.03 -3.77
CA PRO A 7 44.33 34.34 -3.72
C PRO A 7 45.42 35.11 -4.49
N PRO A 8 46.63 35.23 -3.95
CA PRO A 8 47.70 36.02 -4.57
C PRO A 8 48.25 35.32 -5.83
N ILE A 9 48.73 36.12 -6.80
CA ILE A 9 49.28 35.61 -8.07
C ILE A 9 50.73 35.16 -7.83
N LYS A 10 51.08 33.96 -8.29
CA LYS A 10 52.44 33.43 -8.26
C LYS A 10 53.33 34.22 -9.22
N ASN A 11 54.43 34.78 -8.73
CA ASN A 11 55.41 35.42 -9.59
C ASN A 11 56.20 34.37 -10.39
N PRO A 12 56.69 34.71 -11.59
CA PRO A 12 57.65 33.87 -12.29
C PRO A 12 58.91 33.65 -11.43
N PRO A 13 59.59 32.49 -11.55
CA PRO A 13 60.77 32.20 -10.74
C PRO A 13 61.89 33.22 -10.99
N SER A 14 62.59 33.63 -9.94
CA SER A 14 63.77 34.50 -10.01
C SER A 14 64.87 33.94 -9.09
N GLY A 15 66.12 33.93 -9.56
CA GLY A 15 67.25 33.29 -8.88
C GLY A 15 67.24 31.76 -8.97
N ASP A 16 67.91 31.09 -8.02
CA ASP A 16 68.26 29.65 -7.99
C ASP A 16 67.05 28.68 -7.89
N GLY A 17 65.85 29.11 -8.28
CA GLY A 17 64.68 28.26 -8.52
C GLY A 17 63.97 27.71 -7.28
N HIS A 18 64.50 27.89 -6.08
CA HIS A 18 63.97 27.26 -4.86
C HIS A 18 63.00 28.12 -4.03
N HIS A 19 62.70 29.38 -4.43
CA HIS A 19 61.77 30.25 -3.71
C HIS A 19 60.62 30.73 -4.60
N VAL A 20 59.38 30.35 -4.25
CA VAL A 20 58.17 30.84 -4.91
C VAL A 20 57.68 32.09 -4.18
N THR A 21 57.67 33.23 -4.86
CA THR A 21 57.09 34.47 -4.32
C THR A 21 55.72 34.73 -4.94
N TYR A 22 54.84 35.39 -4.17
CA TYR A 22 53.49 35.73 -4.59
C TYR A 22 53.31 37.25 -4.49
N ARG A 23 52.56 37.83 -5.43
CA ARG A 23 52.14 39.24 -5.38
C ARG A 23 50.63 39.37 -5.32
N HIS A 24 50.16 40.46 -4.74
CA HIS A 24 48.76 40.84 -4.86
C HIS A 24 48.46 41.28 -6.30
N LYS A 25 47.20 41.08 -6.72
CA LYS A 25 46.73 41.59 -8.01
C LYS A 25 46.82 43.10 -8.00
N THR A 26 47.27 43.68 -9.10
CA THR A 26 47.20 45.12 -9.29
C THR A 26 45.74 45.56 -9.47
N PRO A 27 45.39 46.83 -9.21
CA PRO A 27 44.05 47.34 -9.45
C PRO A 27 43.58 47.15 -10.90
N SER A 28 44.51 47.24 -11.87
CA SER A 28 44.23 46.98 -13.30
C SER A 28 43.82 45.53 -13.56
N GLU A 29 44.54 44.55 -13.01
CA GLU A 29 44.22 43.13 -13.16
C GLU A 29 42.91 42.73 -12.47
N GLN A 30 42.57 43.40 -11.36
CA GLN A 30 41.27 43.22 -10.70
C GLN A 30 40.12 43.78 -11.54
N ALA A 31 40.31 44.98 -12.11
CA ALA A 31 39.32 45.59 -13.00
C ALA A 31 39.10 44.74 -14.26
N GLU A 32 40.16 44.18 -14.85
CA GLU A 32 40.05 43.30 -16.02
C GLU A 32 39.31 41.99 -15.69
N GLN A 33 39.56 41.40 -14.52
CA GLN A 33 38.84 40.20 -14.09
C GLN A 33 37.36 40.49 -13.81
N ALA A 34 37.06 41.61 -13.14
CA ALA A 34 35.69 42.03 -12.90
C ALA A 34 34.94 42.27 -14.22
N ALA A 35 35.60 42.92 -15.21
CA ALA A 35 35.03 43.12 -16.53
C ALA A 35 34.76 41.81 -17.28
N ARG A 36 35.65 40.81 -17.17
CA ARG A 36 35.42 39.47 -17.75
C ARG A 36 34.26 38.74 -17.09
N GLN A 37 34.12 38.89 -15.77
CA GLN A 37 33.04 38.25 -15.02
C GLN A 37 31.69 38.90 -15.31
N ASP A 38 31.64 40.23 -15.37
CA ASP A 38 30.45 40.98 -15.79
C ASP A 38 30.05 40.62 -17.24
N ALA A 39 31.00 40.53 -18.16
CA ALA A 39 30.73 40.08 -19.53
C ALA A 39 30.18 38.65 -19.60
N TYR A 40 30.64 37.75 -18.71
CA TYR A 40 30.14 36.37 -18.61
C TYR A 40 28.72 36.32 -18.02
N GLU A 41 28.43 37.11 -16.98
CA GLU A 41 27.10 37.23 -16.39
C GLU A 41 26.09 37.83 -17.39
N GLN A 42 26.49 38.85 -18.15
CA GLN A 42 25.67 39.41 -19.23
C GLN A 42 25.45 38.42 -20.39
N MET A 43 26.41 37.53 -20.66
CA MET A 43 26.23 36.45 -21.64
C MET A 43 25.20 35.42 -21.15
N LEU A 44 25.29 34.99 -19.89
CA LEU A 44 24.33 34.08 -19.27
C LEU A 44 22.91 34.68 -19.24
N ALA A 45 22.79 35.96 -18.87
CA ALA A 45 21.51 36.67 -18.86
C ALA A 45 20.87 36.72 -20.26
N ARG A 46 21.67 36.94 -21.32
CA ARG A 46 21.19 36.89 -22.71
C ARG A 46 20.75 35.49 -23.14
N GLN A 47 21.47 34.45 -22.74
CA GLN A 47 21.06 33.06 -23.01
C GLN A 47 19.75 32.71 -22.31
N GLN A 48 19.57 33.15 -21.07
CA GLN A 48 18.32 32.93 -20.33
C GLN A 48 17.15 33.68 -20.97
N ALA A 49 17.33 34.96 -21.32
CA ALA A 49 16.30 35.74 -22.01
C ALA A 49 15.93 35.13 -23.37
N TYR A 50 16.91 34.60 -24.11
CA TYR A 50 16.65 33.86 -25.35
C TYR A 50 15.84 32.59 -25.08
N ALA A 51 16.22 31.78 -24.08
CA ALA A 51 15.50 30.58 -23.68
C ALA A 51 14.05 30.89 -23.25
N ASP A 52 13.82 32.00 -22.54
CA ASP A 52 12.50 32.43 -22.07
C ASP A 52 11.64 32.99 -23.22
N SER A 53 12.26 33.54 -24.26
CA SER A 53 11.58 34.06 -25.46
C SER A 53 11.19 32.99 -26.48
N LEU A 54 11.71 31.76 -26.35
CA LEU A 54 11.30 30.65 -27.20
C LEU A 54 9.83 30.28 -26.88
N PRO A 55 8.95 30.16 -27.89
CA PRO A 55 7.59 29.72 -27.66
C PRO A 55 7.59 28.35 -26.96
N ARG A 56 7.08 28.29 -25.72
CA ARG A 56 6.76 27.02 -25.07
C ARG A 56 5.59 26.39 -25.80
N THR A 57 5.89 25.58 -26.82
CA THR A 57 4.91 24.59 -27.30
C THR A 57 4.46 23.77 -26.10
N PRO A 58 3.14 23.63 -25.83
CA PRO A 58 2.65 22.67 -24.87
C PRO A 58 3.26 21.33 -25.25
N ARG A 59 4.13 20.79 -24.39
CA ARG A 59 4.65 19.45 -24.61
C ARG A 59 3.42 18.54 -24.68
N PRO A 60 3.20 17.79 -25.77
CA PRO A 60 2.18 16.75 -25.77
C PRO A 60 2.41 15.91 -24.51
N PRO A 61 1.37 15.49 -23.77
CA PRO A 61 1.56 14.67 -22.58
C PRO A 61 2.47 13.50 -22.96
N ALA A 62 3.66 13.49 -22.39
CA ALA A 62 4.67 12.50 -22.75
C ALA A 62 4.05 11.11 -22.53
N ALA A 63 4.11 10.28 -23.56
CA ALA A 63 3.61 8.93 -23.52
C ALA A 63 4.25 8.16 -22.36
N THR A 64 3.46 7.96 -21.29
CA THR A 64 3.18 6.73 -20.54
C THR A 64 4.29 5.72 -20.18
N ALA A 65 5.58 6.04 -20.33
CA ALA A 65 6.68 5.12 -20.04
C ALA A 65 7.64 5.72 -19.00
N GLY A 66 7.24 5.80 -17.73
CA GLY A 66 8.14 6.33 -16.69
C GLY A 66 7.51 6.75 -15.38
N CYS A 67 6.25 7.19 -15.39
CA CYS A 67 5.65 7.73 -14.17
C CYS A 67 5.24 6.66 -13.14
N THR A 68 5.23 7.04 -11.87
CA THR A 68 4.73 6.26 -10.73
C THR A 68 3.91 7.17 -9.83
N PHE A 69 2.97 6.64 -9.06
CA PHE A 69 2.16 7.43 -8.13
C PHE A 69 2.97 7.84 -6.91
N THR A 70 3.78 6.92 -6.41
CA THR A 70 4.71 7.16 -5.31
C THR A 70 5.98 6.35 -5.53
N LYS A 71 7.06 6.83 -4.90
CA LYS A 71 8.38 6.21 -4.80
C LYS A 71 9.06 6.69 -3.53
N SER A 72 10.20 6.08 -3.20
CA SER A 72 10.97 6.56 -2.06
C SER A 72 11.57 7.94 -2.33
N CYS A 73 11.48 8.84 -1.34
CA CYS A 73 12.16 10.15 -1.33
C CYS A 73 13.68 10.04 -1.22
N LYS A 74 14.21 8.86 -0.93
CA LYS A 74 15.65 8.57 -0.95
C LYS A 74 16.20 8.43 -2.38
N LEU A 75 15.32 8.29 -3.38
CA LEU A 75 15.72 8.23 -4.79
C LEU A 75 15.75 9.66 -5.38
N PRO A 76 16.74 9.97 -6.26
CA PRO A 76 16.81 11.26 -6.95
C PRO A 76 15.57 11.58 -7.81
N ASP A 77 15.41 12.85 -8.17
CA ASP A 77 14.38 13.29 -9.11
C ASP A 77 14.43 12.50 -10.43
N GLY A 78 13.27 12.12 -10.96
CA GLY A 78 13.17 11.34 -12.20
C GLY A 78 13.48 9.84 -12.06
N ILE A 79 14.03 9.41 -10.91
CA ILE A 79 14.45 8.01 -10.70
C ILE A 79 13.45 7.26 -9.83
N ILE A 80 12.81 6.24 -10.41
CA ILE A 80 11.78 5.43 -9.73
C ILE A 80 12.29 4.11 -9.13
N ASN A 81 13.50 3.69 -9.50
CA ASN A 81 14.06 2.39 -9.11
C ASN A 81 15.37 2.58 -8.35
N TYR A 82 15.59 1.74 -7.34
CA TYR A 82 16.93 1.52 -6.80
C TYR A 82 17.80 0.85 -7.85
N SER A 83 18.96 1.44 -8.10
CA SER A 83 20.03 0.84 -8.91
C SER A 83 21.19 0.51 -7.98
N SER A 84 21.33 -0.77 -7.62
CA SER A 84 22.51 -1.28 -6.92
C SER A 84 23.13 -2.41 -7.76
N PRO A 85 24.46 -2.60 -7.73
CA PRO A 85 25.12 -3.66 -8.50
C PRO A 85 24.58 -5.06 -8.17
N SER A 86 24.10 -5.28 -6.95
CA SER A 86 23.48 -6.53 -6.49
C SER A 86 21.98 -6.63 -6.80
N GLY A 87 21.35 -5.57 -7.31
CA GLY A 87 19.90 -5.50 -7.47
C GLY A 87 19.11 -5.40 -6.15
N ALA A 88 19.80 -5.26 -5.01
CA ALA A 88 19.19 -5.15 -3.70
C ALA A 88 18.36 -3.87 -3.55
N ILE A 89 17.13 -4.03 -3.04
CA ILE A 89 16.22 -2.97 -2.63
C ILE A 89 16.25 -2.89 -1.09
N PRO A 90 16.52 -1.72 -0.49
CA PRO A 90 16.57 -1.60 0.96
C PRO A 90 15.16 -1.67 1.56
N THR A 91 15.04 -2.31 2.73
CA THR A 91 13.86 -2.16 3.57
C THR A 91 13.78 -0.70 4.06
N GLY A 92 12.66 -0.04 3.81
CA GLY A 92 12.43 1.36 4.16
C GLY A 92 11.25 1.52 5.11
N ALA A 93 11.16 2.66 5.77
CA ALA A 93 9.95 2.99 6.54
C ALA A 93 8.90 3.58 5.59
N VAL A 94 7.60 3.42 5.90
CA VAL A 94 6.52 4.00 5.06
C VAL A 94 6.67 5.51 4.85
N LYS A 95 7.22 6.22 5.85
CA LYS A 95 7.54 7.67 5.78
C LYS A 95 8.52 8.03 4.67
N ASP A 96 9.35 7.07 4.23
CA ASP A 96 10.26 7.29 3.10
C ASP A 96 9.50 7.36 1.77
N TYR A 97 8.21 7.02 1.73
CA TYR A 97 7.35 7.03 0.53
C TYR A 97 6.22 8.05 0.62
N GLY A 98 5.85 8.47 1.83
CA GLY A 98 4.77 9.42 2.03
C GLY A 98 4.32 9.57 3.47
N GLU A 99 3.49 10.59 3.69
CA GLU A 99 2.82 10.81 4.96
C GLU A 99 1.60 9.90 5.07
N LEU A 100 1.63 9.00 6.06
CA LEU A 100 0.57 8.03 6.31
C LEU A 100 -0.35 8.52 7.43
N VAL A 101 -1.66 8.50 7.17
CA VAL A 101 -2.72 8.72 8.16
C VAL A 101 -3.59 7.47 8.24
N LEU A 102 -3.86 7.00 9.47
CA LEU A 102 -4.77 5.90 9.71
C LEU A 102 -6.09 6.41 10.26
N LEU A 103 -7.17 5.99 9.65
CA LEU A 103 -8.54 6.26 10.09
C LEU A 103 -9.27 4.95 10.38
N GLY A 104 -10.22 4.98 11.30
CA GLY A 104 -11.09 3.83 11.58
C GLY A 104 -12.45 4.24 12.12
N GLY A 105 -13.43 3.36 11.93
CA GLY A 105 -14.78 3.50 12.43
C GLY A 105 -15.22 2.27 13.20
N ARG A 106 -16.09 2.45 14.20
CA ARG A 106 -16.61 1.36 15.06
C ARG A 106 -18.07 1.01 14.80
N ALA A 107 -18.90 2.02 14.59
CA ALA A 107 -20.35 1.85 14.44
C ALA A 107 -20.84 2.74 13.30
N ALA A 108 -21.83 2.25 12.56
CA ALA A 108 -22.51 3.04 11.55
C ALA A 108 -23.38 4.15 12.18
N ASP A 109 -23.54 5.25 11.46
CA ASP A 109 -24.50 6.31 11.76
C ASP A 109 -25.93 5.91 11.38
N GLU A 110 -26.89 6.81 11.63
CA GLU A 110 -28.31 6.62 11.30
C GLU A 110 -28.56 6.39 9.80
N SER A 111 -27.67 6.88 8.94
CA SER A 111 -27.72 6.65 7.49
C SER A 111 -27.07 5.32 7.08
N GLY A 112 -26.58 4.54 8.05
CA GLY A 112 -25.91 3.28 7.82
C GLY A 112 -24.51 3.42 7.22
N ASN A 113 -23.87 4.60 7.33
CA ASN A 113 -22.49 4.82 6.93
C ASN A 113 -21.57 4.75 8.14
N LEU A 114 -20.35 4.27 7.96
CA LEU A 114 -19.36 4.14 9.01
C LEU A 114 -18.47 5.40 9.05
N PRO A 115 -18.74 6.40 9.91
CA PRO A 115 -17.90 7.59 10.01
C PRO A 115 -16.48 7.21 10.44
N LEU A 116 -15.50 7.71 9.71
CA LEU A 116 -14.10 7.46 9.99
C LEU A 116 -13.55 8.53 10.93
N ARG A 117 -12.79 8.09 11.94
CA ARG A 117 -12.08 8.93 12.91
C ARG A 117 -10.59 8.65 12.88
N LYS A 118 -9.78 9.63 13.25
CA LYS A 118 -8.31 9.54 13.17
C LYS A 118 -7.75 8.63 14.26
N ILE A 119 -7.02 7.59 13.85
CA ILE A 119 -6.24 6.71 14.73
C ILE A 119 -4.83 7.29 14.92
N SER A 120 -4.15 7.65 13.83
CA SER A 120 -2.77 8.14 13.87
C SER A 120 -2.38 8.93 12.61
N GLY A 121 -1.18 9.51 12.60
CA GLY A 121 -0.59 10.22 11.46
C GLY A 121 -0.57 11.75 11.60
N GLY A 122 -0.07 12.42 10.57
CA GLY A 122 0.08 13.88 10.51
C GLY A 122 -1.23 14.66 10.45
N ALA A 123 -1.14 15.99 10.37
CA ALA A 123 -2.31 16.84 10.16
C ALA A 123 -2.96 16.54 8.81
N LEU A 124 -4.30 16.46 8.79
CA LEU A 124 -5.06 16.28 7.55
C LEU A 124 -5.22 17.62 6.82
N PRO A 125 -5.28 17.63 5.48
CA PRO A 125 -5.58 18.85 4.73
C PRO A 125 -6.89 19.48 5.20
N ALA A 126 -6.91 20.79 5.45
CA ALA A 126 -8.11 21.48 5.93
C ALA A 126 -9.33 21.30 5.00
N ALA A 127 -9.07 21.20 3.68
CA ALA A 127 -10.11 20.99 2.68
C ALA A 127 -10.71 19.56 2.67
N LEU A 128 -10.10 18.60 3.39
CA LEU A 128 -10.56 17.21 3.39
C LEU A 128 -11.94 17.04 4.04
N GLY A 129 -12.32 17.87 5.00
CA GLY A 129 -13.61 17.71 5.68
C GLY A 129 -13.74 16.33 6.34
N ASN A 130 -14.84 15.62 6.03
CA ASN A 130 -15.18 14.33 6.65
C ASN A 130 -15.17 13.17 5.65
N LEU A 131 -14.84 11.98 6.17
CA LEU A 131 -14.85 10.72 5.44
C LEU A 131 -15.68 9.68 6.18
N ALA A 132 -16.45 8.88 5.44
CA ALA A 132 -17.18 7.73 5.96
C ALA A 132 -17.10 6.56 4.96
N LEU A 133 -17.05 5.33 5.46
CA LEU A 133 -17.20 4.15 4.61
C LEU A 133 -18.69 3.81 4.44
N GLY A 134 -19.10 3.51 3.22
CA GLY A 134 -20.48 3.15 2.88
C GLY A 134 -20.55 1.84 2.10
N GLY A 135 -21.77 1.51 1.67
CA GLY A 135 -22.05 0.34 0.81
C GLY A 135 -22.60 -0.88 1.56
N GLU A 136 -23.04 -1.88 0.80
CA GLU A 136 -23.75 -3.07 1.30
C GLU A 136 -22.84 -3.99 2.13
N ALA A 137 -21.54 -4.02 1.82
CA ALA A 137 -20.56 -4.86 2.53
C ALA A 137 -20.39 -4.47 4.02
N LEU A 138 -20.89 -3.30 4.44
CA LEU A 138 -20.87 -2.82 5.82
C LEU A 138 -22.19 -3.09 6.58
N ALA A 139 -23.11 -3.88 6.02
CA ALA A 139 -24.41 -4.16 6.65
C ALA A 139 -24.30 -4.76 8.07
N SER A 140 -23.26 -5.54 8.36
CA SER A 140 -23.01 -6.09 9.70
C SER A 140 -22.58 -5.01 10.72
N ALA A 141 -21.88 -3.97 10.28
CA ALA A 141 -21.54 -2.81 11.11
C ALA A 141 -22.79 -1.97 11.46
N ARG A 142 -23.86 -2.05 10.64
CA ARG A 142 -25.17 -1.43 10.92
C ARG A 142 -25.91 -2.12 12.06
N LEU A 143 -25.78 -3.44 12.18
CA LEU A 143 -26.43 -4.24 13.23
C LEU A 143 -25.76 -4.07 14.61
N ALA A 144 -24.45 -3.82 14.65
CA ALA A 144 -23.71 -3.59 15.90
C ALA A 144 -24.12 -2.27 16.61
N GLY A 145 -24.63 -1.28 15.87
CA GLY A 145 -25.08 0.00 16.41
C GLY A 145 -26.41 -0.05 17.18
N ALA A 146 -27.19 -1.13 17.03
CA ALA A 146 -28.54 -1.24 17.61
C ALA A 146 -28.62 -2.13 18.86
N GLY A 147 -27.53 -2.76 19.33
CA GLY A 147 -27.66 -3.78 20.39
C GLY A 147 -26.41 -4.27 21.14
N ALA A 148 -25.28 -3.58 21.12
CA ALA A 148 -24.08 -4.06 21.83
C ALA A 148 -24.02 -3.59 23.30
N ALA A 149 -24.93 -4.09 24.13
CA ALA A 149 -24.77 -4.16 25.59
C ALA A 149 -24.43 -5.60 26.00
N SER A 150 -23.25 -6.11 25.60
CA SER A 150 -22.69 -7.34 26.19
C SER A 150 -21.18 -7.45 25.93
N GLY A 151 -20.38 -6.88 26.84
CA GLY A 151 -19.21 -7.53 27.46
C GLY A 151 -18.00 -8.03 26.65
N ALA A 152 -17.95 -8.03 25.31
CA ALA A 152 -16.77 -8.54 24.59
C ALA A 152 -16.37 -7.68 23.39
N MET A 153 -15.18 -7.07 23.49
CA MET A 153 -14.45 -6.21 22.54
C MET A 153 -14.82 -4.71 22.50
N ALA A 154 -14.66 -4.04 23.64
CA ALA A 154 -14.41 -2.60 23.67
C ALA A 154 -13.09 -2.29 22.94
N GLY A 155 -13.13 -2.09 21.62
CA GLY A 155 -11.93 -1.80 20.81
C GLY A 155 -11.96 -2.28 19.34
N ALA A 156 -12.91 -3.15 18.96
CA ALA A 156 -12.99 -3.63 17.58
C ALA A 156 -13.41 -2.51 16.60
N LEU A 157 -12.70 -2.42 15.48
CA LEU A 157 -13.00 -1.50 14.38
C LEU A 157 -13.84 -2.24 13.33
N ALA A 158 -14.97 -1.68 12.94
CA ALA A 158 -15.79 -2.21 11.85
C ALA A 158 -15.13 -2.00 10.47
N GLY A 159 -14.31 -0.95 10.35
CA GLY A 159 -13.54 -0.69 9.14
C GLY A 159 -12.41 0.29 9.40
N MET A 160 -11.38 0.20 8.57
CA MET A 160 -10.20 1.06 8.62
C MET A 160 -9.79 1.49 7.23
N VAL A 161 -9.17 2.67 7.17
CA VAL A 161 -8.58 3.22 5.97
C VAL A 161 -7.18 3.75 6.28
N ALA A 162 -6.22 3.41 5.43
CA ALA A 162 -4.92 4.06 5.43
C ALA A 162 -4.81 5.01 4.25
N LEU A 163 -4.42 6.26 4.50
CA LEU A 163 -4.25 7.30 3.50
C LEU A 163 -2.77 7.69 3.43
N LEU A 164 -2.15 7.54 2.26
CA LEU A 164 -0.74 7.87 2.03
C LEU A 164 -0.62 8.99 0.99
N TRP A 165 -0.12 10.15 1.41
CA TRP A 165 0.27 11.23 0.49
C TRP A 165 1.74 11.09 0.11
N PRO A 166 2.10 11.05 -1.19
CA PRO A 166 3.49 10.90 -1.61
C PRO A 166 4.41 12.00 -1.06
N SER A 167 5.61 11.63 -0.61
CA SER A 167 6.59 12.55 -0.02
C SER A 167 7.40 13.37 -1.04
N SER A 168 7.56 12.87 -2.26
CA SER A 168 8.39 13.47 -3.32
C SER A 168 7.59 14.42 -4.23
N LEU A 169 6.89 15.38 -3.64
CA LEU A 169 6.04 16.30 -4.39
C LEU A 169 6.88 17.17 -5.33
N GLY A 170 6.53 17.16 -6.63
CA GLY A 170 7.26 17.88 -7.67
C GLY A 170 8.34 17.07 -8.40
N ASP A 171 8.53 15.80 -8.03
CA ASP A 171 9.41 14.89 -8.76
C ASP A 171 8.82 14.57 -10.14
N SER A 172 9.66 14.69 -11.17
CA SER A 172 9.31 14.54 -12.58
C SER A 172 8.91 13.11 -12.96
N ALA A 173 9.22 12.12 -12.11
CA ALA A 173 8.76 10.75 -12.27
C ALA A 173 7.39 10.48 -11.66
N LEU A 174 6.75 11.45 -11.00
CA LEU A 174 5.39 11.27 -10.48
C LEU A 174 4.34 11.57 -11.55
N TYR A 175 3.18 10.92 -11.44
CA TYR A 175 2.03 11.31 -12.24
C TYR A 175 1.58 12.72 -11.88
N SER A 176 1.23 13.51 -12.89
CA SER A 176 0.49 14.76 -12.67
C SER A 176 -0.97 14.45 -12.29
N PRO A 177 -1.66 15.38 -11.59
CA PRO A 177 -3.09 15.22 -11.30
C PRO A 177 -3.96 14.99 -12.55
N GLU A 178 -3.63 15.68 -13.65
CA GLU A 178 -4.32 15.57 -14.93
C GLU A 178 -4.13 14.18 -15.55
N GLN A 179 -2.92 13.62 -15.46
CA GLN A 179 -2.65 12.25 -15.90
C GLN A 179 -3.49 11.26 -15.10
N LEU A 180 -3.48 11.37 -13.76
CA LEU A 180 -4.28 10.50 -12.90
C LEU A 180 -5.78 10.58 -13.22
N ASN A 181 -6.30 11.74 -13.66
CA ASN A 181 -7.70 11.89 -14.04
C ASN A 181 -8.13 11.06 -15.26
N THR A 182 -7.21 10.56 -16.07
CA THR A 182 -7.53 9.77 -17.28
C THR A 182 -7.22 8.27 -17.15
N LEU A 183 -6.41 7.89 -16.16
CA LEU A 183 -5.93 6.52 -16.00
C LEU A 183 -6.96 5.59 -15.34
N LYS A 184 -7.14 4.38 -15.86
CA LYS A 184 -7.90 3.32 -15.15
C LYS A 184 -7.07 2.68 -14.05
N THR A 185 -5.78 2.49 -14.31
CA THR A 185 -4.80 1.97 -13.35
C THR A 185 -3.55 2.85 -13.38
N GLY A 186 -2.88 3.00 -12.26
CA GLY A 186 -1.65 3.76 -12.09
C GLY A 186 -0.54 2.85 -11.56
N ARG A 187 0.70 3.12 -11.97
CA ARG A 187 1.86 2.45 -11.38
C ARG A 187 2.16 3.01 -10.00
N THR A 188 2.60 2.20 -9.05
CA THR A 188 3.14 2.61 -7.76
C THR A 188 4.39 1.80 -7.42
N ARG A 189 5.34 2.39 -6.66
CA ARG A 189 6.52 1.68 -6.12
C ARG A 189 6.30 1.07 -4.75
N VAL A 190 5.15 1.30 -4.14
CA VAL A 190 4.78 0.72 -2.84
C VAL A 190 3.33 0.24 -2.85
N ARG A 191 3.11 -0.92 -2.22
CA ARG A 191 1.78 -1.49 -1.93
C ARG A 191 1.73 -1.76 -0.43
N LEU A 192 0.69 -1.29 0.25
CA LEU A 192 0.53 -1.37 1.69
C LEU A 192 -0.66 -2.25 2.07
N HIS A 193 -0.50 -2.96 3.17
CA HIS A 193 -1.56 -3.71 3.83
C HIS A 193 -1.70 -3.25 5.26
N ILE A 194 -2.96 -3.19 5.72
CA ILE A 194 -3.27 -2.99 7.13
C ILE A 194 -4.46 -3.85 7.54
N GLU A 195 -4.41 -4.38 8.75
CA GLU A 195 -5.47 -5.18 9.35
C GLU A 195 -5.50 -4.98 10.87
N GLN A 196 -6.67 -5.15 11.47
CA GLN A 196 -6.78 -5.25 12.93
C GLN A 196 -6.86 -6.73 13.30
N GLN A 197 -5.94 -7.15 14.16
CA GLN A 197 -5.85 -8.52 14.64
C GLN A 197 -7.01 -8.86 15.60
N PRO A 198 -7.25 -10.16 15.88
CA PRO A 198 -8.29 -10.59 16.81
C PRO A 198 -8.13 -10.02 18.23
N ASP A 199 -6.91 -9.73 18.66
CA ASP A 199 -6.60 -9.12 19.96
C ASP A 199 -6.81 -7.59 19.98
N GLY A 200 -7.25 -7.00 18.87
CA GLY A 200 -7.50 -5.57 18.74
C GLY A 200 -6.29 -4.75 18.32
N THR A 201 -5.08 -5.34 18.27
CA THR A 201 -3.87 -4.66 17.80
C THR A 201 -3.90 -4.45 16.28
N LEU A 202 -3.15 -3.46 15.79
CA LEU A 202 -3.02 -3.20 14.36
C LEU A 202 -1.75 -3.85 13.83
N LYS A 203 -1.87 -4.54 12.69
CA LYS A 203 -0.75 -5.05 11.89
C LYS A 203 -0.73 -4.32 10.56
N GLY A 204 0.45 -3.86 10.14
CA GLY A 204 0.63 -3.26 8.83
C GLY A 204 2.04 -3.45 8.32
N TYR A 205 2.16 -3.61 7.01
CA TYR A 205 3.42 -3.78 6.29
C TYR A 205 3.19 -3.39 4.82
N GLY A 206 4.26 -3.24 4.06
CA GLY A 206 4.17 -3.03 2.63
C GLY A 206 5.28 -3.70 1.87
N TYR A 207 5.11 -3.78 0.56
CA TYR A 207 6.12 -4.26 -0.36
C TYR A 207 6.51 -3.16 -1.34
N ASN A 208 7.80 -3.09 -1.64
CA ASN A 208 8.30 -2.39 -2.81
C ASN A 208 7.99 -3.23 -4.06
N THR A 209 7.50 -2.60 -5.12
CA THR A 209 7.01 -3.31 -6.32
C THR A 209 8.02 -3.36 -7.47
N GLN A 210 9.21 -2.75 -7.32
CA GLN A 210 10.17 -2.55 -8.41
C GLN A 210 10.53 -3.82 -9.18
N THR A 211 10.70 -4.94 -8.47
CA THR A 211 11.08 -6.23 -9.08
C THR A 211 9.89 -7.10 -9.42
N HIS A 212 8.66 -6.62 -9.22
CA HIS A 212 7.43 -7.40 -9.36
C HIS A 212 6.38 -6.67 -10.21
N ARG A 213 6.48 -6.82 -11.54
CA ARG A 213 5.64 -6.06 -12.49
C ARG A 213 4.14 -6.22 -12.25
N GLY A 214 3.69 -7.42 -11.86
CA GLY A 214 2.28 -7.67 -11.51
C GLY A 214 1.78 -6.87 -10.31
N TRP A 215 2.66 -6.45 -9.39
CA TRP A 215 2.28 -5.71 -8.19
C TRP A 215 2.31 -4.19 -8.41
N GLU A 216 2.93 -3.73 -9.48
CA GLU A 216 3.12 -2.30 -9.75
C GLU A 216 1.82 -1.56 -10.05
N ARG A 217 0.79 -2.23 -10.59
CA ARG A 217 -0.43 -1.61 -11.08
C ARG A 217 -1.53 -1.63 -10.02
N VAL A 218 -2.12 -0.47 -9.77
CA VAL A 218 -3.20 -0.25 -8.80
C VAL A 218 -4.36 0.47 -9.49
N PRO A 219 -5.63 0.13 -9.21
CA PRO A 219 -6.75 0.85 -9.81
C PRO A 219 -6.82 2.31 -9.36
N VAL A 220 -7.25 3.19 -10.27
CA VAL A 220 -7.42 4.62 -10.00
C VAL A 220 -8.91 4.90 -9.86
N VAL A 221 -9.32 5.22 -8.64
CA VAL A 221 -10.71 5.50 -8.27
C VAL A 221 -10.90 7.02 -8.14
N ARG A 222 -12.04 7.49 -8.62
CA ARG A 222 -12.43 8.90 -8.58
C ARG A 222 -13.71 9.07 -7.78
N PHE A 223 -13.81 10.22 -7.15
CA PHE A 223 -15.06 10.67 -6.57
C PHE A 223 -16.05 11.12 -7.65
N VAL A 224 -17.31 10.69 -7.51
CA VAL A 224 -18.45 11.16 -8.30
C VAL A 224 -19.36 11.97 -7.38
N ALA A 225 -19.83 13.13 -7.86
CA ALA A 225 -20.73 13.98 -7.10
C ALA A 225 -22.10 13.29 -6.90
N LYS A 226 -22.61 13.34 -5.67
CA LYS A 226 -23.94 12.84 -5.29
C LYS A 226 -24.56 13.82 -4.28
N GLY A 227 -25.29 14.81 -4.79
CA GLY A 227 -25.81 15.92 -3.98
C GLY A 227 -24.68 16.76 -3.40
N GLN A 228 -24.66 16.94 -2.08
CA GLN A 228 -23.61 17.67 -1.34
C GLN A 228 -22.39 16.81 -0.99
N GLN A 229 -22.45 15.51 -1.29
CA GLN A 229 -21.39 14.55 -1.01
C GLN A 229 -20.74 14.07 -2.30
N HIS A 230 -19.59 13.43 -2.15
CA HIS A 230 -18.89 12.74 -3.20
C HIS A 230 -18.72 11.27 -2.82
N VAL A 231 -18.91 10.37 -3.77
CA VAL A 231 -18.80 8.92 -3.54
C VAL A 231 -17.74 8.34 -4.46
N ALA A 232 -16.81 7.59 -3.87
CA ALA A 232 -15.82 6.77 -4.57
C ALA A 232 -16.20 5.30 -4.37
N ASP A 233 -16.37 4.57 -5.48
CA ASP A 233 -16.70 3.14 -5.48
C ASP A 233 -15.42 2.32 -5.66
N PHE A 234 -15.19 1.37 -4.75
CA PHE A 234 -14.01 0.50 -4.75
C PHE A 234 -14.33 -0.94 -5.18
N GLY A 235 -15.57 -1.21 -5.62
CA GLY A 235 -16.04 -2.56 -5.86
C GLY A 235 -16.44 -3.28 -4.58
N ASP A 236 -16.89 -4.53 -4.72
CA ASP A 236 -17.32 -5.41 -3.63
C ASP A 236 -18.37 -4.79 -2.68
N GLY A 237 -19.16 -3.83 -3.16
CA GLY A 237 -20.14 -3.11 -2.35
C GLY A 237 -19.52 -2.24 -1.27
N ILE A 238 -18.28 -1.76 -1.44
CA ILE A 238 -17.58 -0.84 -0.53
C ILE A 238 -17.43 0.52 -1.22
N THR A 239 -17.87 1.57 -0.54
CA THR A 239 -17.69 2.95 -1.00
C THR A 239 -17.00 3.81 0.06
N LEU A 240 -16.32 4.87 -0.38
CA LEU A 240 -15.91 5.97 0.49
C LEU A 240 -16.77 7.19 0.15
N ILE A 241 -17.37 7.76 1.17
CA ILE A 241 -18.17 8.97 1.11
C ILE A 241 -17.29 10.10 1.63
N TRP A 242 -17.15 11.14 0.82
CA TRP A 242 -16.40 12.33 1.14
C TRP A 242 -17.35 13.53 1.19
N THR A 243 -17.29 14.25 2.31
CA THR A 243 -18.01 15.51 2.51
C THR A 243 -16.97 16.61 2.66
N PRO A 244 -16.78 17.47 1.64
CA PRO A 244 -15.79 18.55 1.68
C PRO A 244 -16.06 19.53 2.82
N ALA A 245 -15.02 20.22 3.29
CA ALA A 245 -15.21 21.30 4.25
C ALA A 245 -15.92 22.50 3.58
N HIS A 246 -16.99 23.03 4.18
CA HIS A 246 -17.79 24.13 3.61
C HIS A 246 -17.04 25.47 3.51
N ALA A 247 -15.99 25.69 4.30
CA ALA A 247 -15.07 26.81 4.16
C ALA A 247 -13.65 26.42 4.65
N PRO A 248 -12.57 26.92 4.02
CA PRO A 248 -11.19 26.61 4.43
C PRO A 248 -10.81 27.13 5.83
N SER A 249 -11.62 28.01 6.43
CA SER A 249 -11.49 28.52 7.80
C SER A 249 -12.32 27.76 8.84
N SER A 250 -13.26 26.90 8.40
CA SER A 250 -14.05 26.08 9.31
C SER A 250 -13.28 24.80 9.62
N THR A 251 -12.88 24.66 10.88
CA THR A 251 -12.10 23.56 11.46
C THR A 251 -12.90 22.25 11.55
N SER A 252 -13.58 21.84 10.48
CA SER A 252 -14.12 20.47 10.38
C SER A 252 -12.98 19.53 10.02
N SER A 253 -12.13 19.24 11.01
CA SER A 253 -11.10 18.21 10.91
C SER A 253 -11.67 16.87 11.38
N ILE A 254 -11.25 15.79 10.74
CA ILE A 254 -11.64 14.44 11.17
C ILE A 254 -11.20 14.26 12.64
N PRO A 255 -12.14 14.02 13.58
CA PRO A 255 -11.82 13.96 15.00
C PRO A 255 -11.01 12.70 15.34
N PRO A 256 -10.23 12.71 16.44
CA PRO A 256 -9.56 11.50 16.91
C PRO A 256 -10.57 10.41 17.29
N LEU A 257 -10.15 9.16 17.17
CA LEU A 257 -10.91 8.01 17.63
C LEU A 257 -10.67 7.79 19.13
N GLU A 258 -11.74 7.83 19.91
CA GLU A 258 -11.73 7.52 21.34
C GLU A 258 -11.17 6.12 21.60
N ALA A 259 -10.19 6.00 22.50
CA ALA A 259 -9.48 4.75 22.78
C ALA A 259 -8.96 4.06 21.50
N ALA A 260 -8.33 4.82 20.59
CA ALA A 260 -7.71 4.30 19.38
C ALA A 260 -6.65 3.23 19.69
N PRO A 261 -6.57 2.13 18.92
CA PRO A 261 -5.48 1.17 19.05
C PRO A 261 -4.15 1.81 18.63
N GLN A 262 -3.04 1.29 19.17
CA GLN A 262 -1.71 1.75 18.81
C GLN A 262 -1.44 1.49 17.33
N ALA A 263 -0.99 2.52 16.61
CA ALA A 263 -0.62 2.40 15.21
C ALA A 263 0.66 1.57 15.04
N PRO A 264 0.70 0.67 14.03
CA PRO A 264 1.88 -0.16 13.79
C PRO A 264 2.99 0.68 13.13
N HIS A 265 4.23 0.29 13.40
CA HIS A 265 5.35 0.76 12.58
C HIS A 265 5.36 -0.02 11.25
N ILE A 266 5.13 0.67 10.14
CA ILE A 266 5.00 0.03 8.82
C ILE A 266 6.34 0.11 8.08
N TRP A 267 6.90 -1.06 7.83
CA TRP A 267 8.07 -1.28 6.99
C TRP A 267 7.66 -1.65 5.57
N ILE A 268 8.43 -1.16 4.60
CA ILE A 268 8.32 -1.46 3.17
C ILE A 268 9.45 -2.40 2.82
N PHE A 269 9.10 -3.67 2.57
CA PHE A 269 10.06 -4.74 2.32
C PHE A 269 10.32 -4.91 0.82
N PRO A 270 11.53 -5.35 0.44
CA PRO A 270 11.72 -5.91 -0.89
C PRO A 270 10.92 -7.22 -1.03
N PRO A 271 10.45 -7.59 -2.22
CA PRO A 271 9.69 -8.82 -2.43
C PRO A 271 10.66 -10.01 -2.52
N THR A 272 11.20 -10.43 -1.37
CA THR A 272 12.18 -11.52 -1.25
C THR A 272 11.72 -12.55 -0.23
N GLU A 273 12.26 -13.78 -0.33
CA GLU A 273 12.03 -14.85 0.66
C GLU A 273 12.30 -14.40 2.09
N GLN A 274 13.32 -13.57 2.28
CA GLN A 274 13.66 -13.06 3.60
C GLN A 274 12.56 -12.17 4.18
N ALA A 275 11.89 -11.36 3.35
CA ALA A 275 10.74 -10.57 3.78
C ALA A 275 9.56 -11.48 4.18
N ASP A 276 9.32 -12.55 3.42
CA ASP A 276 8.25 -13.52 3.69
C ASP A 276 8.45 -14.30 4.99
N GLN A 277 9.70 -14.44 5.45
CA GLN A 277 10.03 -15.04 6.74
C GLN A 277 9.80 -14.09 7.92
N ILE A 278 9.96 -12.78 7.69
CA ILE A 278 9.80 -11.73 8.71
C ILE A 278 8.32 -11.43 8.94
N ILE A 279 7.54 -11.29 7.86
CA ILE A 279 6.12 -10.96 7.94
C ILE A 279 5.33 -12.23 8.29
N VAL A 280 4.64 -12.22 9.44
CA VAL A 280 3.83 -13.36 9.87
C VAL A 280 2.55 -13.42 9.04
N ASN A 281 2.41 -14.46 8.21
CA ASN A 281 1.29 -14.70 7.29
C ASN A 281 1.00 -13.44 6.44
N PRO A 282 1.88 -13.10 5.48
CA PRO A 282 1.64 -11.98 4.58
C PRO A 282 0.49 -12.31 3.63
N ILE A 283 -0.34 -11.30 3.41
CA ILE A 283 -1.19 -11.16 2.24
C ILE A 283 -0.31 -10.45 1.21
N TYR A 284 -0.45 -10.80 -0.08
CA TYR A 284 0.35 -10.19 -1.13
C TYR A 284 -0.42 -9.06 -1.84
N PRO A 285 0.28 -8.10 -2.48
CA PRO A 285 -0.36 -6.96 -3.13
C PRO A 285 -1.54 -7.27 -4.05
N PRO A 286 -1.52 -8.37 -4.83
CA PRO A 286 -2.70 -8.85 -5.51
C PRO A 286 -3.99 -8.88 -4.70
N ASP A 287 -3.94 -9.29 -3.44
CA ASP A 287 -5.11 -9.43 -2.58
C ASP A 287 -5.39 -8.17 -1.74
N TYR A 288 -4.63 -7.10 -1.94
CA TYR A 288 -4.86 -5.83 -1.25
C TYR A 288 -6.08 -5.12 -1.82
N LYS A 289 -6.85 -4.48 -0.93
CA LYS A 289 -7.89 -3.53 -1.31
C LYS A 289 -7.32 -2.12 -1.29
N ASP A 290 -6.44 -1.84 -2.23
CA ASP A 290 -5.71 -0.59 -2.32
C ASP A 290 -5.85 0.09 -3.68
N PHE A 291 -5.82 1.41 -3.67
CA PHE A 291 -6.23 2.23 -4.81
C PHE A 291 -5.44 3.54 -4.85
N ILE A 292 -5.40 4.16 -6.01
CA ILE A 292 -5.07 5.59 -6.12
C ILE A 292 -6.40 6.34 -6.12
N LEU A 293 -6.61 7.18 -5.12
CA LEU A 293 -7.83 7.97 -4.96
C LEU A 293 -7.60 9.39 -5.47
N VAL A 294 -8.41 9.79 -6.44
CA VAL A 294 -8.34 11.11 -7.08
C VAL A 294 -9.54 11.94 -6.66
N PHE A 295 -9.26 13.08 -6.04
CA PHE A 295 -10.26 14.06 -5.63
C PHE A 295 -10.65 14.97 -6.82
N PRO A 296 -11.87 15.55 -6.81
CA PRO A 296 -12.29 16.48 -7.85
C PRO A 296 -11.31 17.65 -8.01
N PRO A 297 -11.08 18.14 -9.24
CA PRO A 297 -10.25 19.32 -9.49
C PRO A 297 -10.72 20.53 -8.66
N GLY A 298 -9.79 21.30 -8.12
CA GLY A 298 -10.11 22.50 -7.32
C GLY A 298 -10.57 22.22 -5.88
N SER A 299 -10.68 20.95 -5.46
CA SER A 299 -11.07 20.57 -4.09
C SER A 299 -10.08 21.00 -3.00
N GLY A 300 -8.85 21.36 -3.35
CA GLY A 300 -7.77 21.62 -2.39
C GLY A 300 -7.20 20.35 -1.75
N VAL A 301 -7.66 19.16 -2.14
CA VAL A 301 -7.14 17.87 -1.69
C VAL A 301 -6.41 17.20 -2.85
N ARG A 302 -5.14 16.84 -2.64
CA ARG A 302 -4.35 16.14 -3.65
C ARG A 302 -4.71 14.66 -3.74
N PRO A 303 -4.53 14.02 -4.91
CA PRO A 303 -4.61 12.57 -5.02
C PRO A 303 -3.72 11.87 -4.00
N LEU A 304 -4.19 10.75 -3.48
CA LEU A 304 -3.52 9.95 -2.45
C LEU A 304 -3.62 8.47 -2.77
N TYR A 305 -2.78 7.67 -2.15
CA TYR A 305 -2.91 6.21 -2.17
C TYR A 305 -3.72 5.78 -0.94
N ILE A 306 -4.73 4.94 -1.15
CA ILE A 306 -5.67 4.51 -0.11
C ILE A 306 -5.62 2.99 0.03
N VAL A 307 -5.65 2.50 1.27
CA VAL A 307 -5.85 1.07 1.60
C VAL A 307 -7.11 0.93 2.41
N LEU A 308 -7.97 -0.01 2.04
CA LEU A 308 -9.18 -0.35 2.75
C LEU A 308 -8.99 -1.65 3.52
N SER A 309 -9.35 -1.62 4.81
CA SER A 309 -9.43 -2.80 5.66
C SER A 309 -10.78 -2.79 6.34
N VAL A 310 -11.80 -3.17 5.56
CA VAL A 310 -13.14 -3.39 6.12
C VAL A 310 -13.16 -4.79 6.71
N ARG A 311 -13.51 -4.89 7.99
CA ARG A 311 -13.61 -6.19 8.62
C ARG A 311 -14.70 -6.98 7.90
N LYS A 312 -14.36 -8.23 7.58
CA LYS A 312 -15.32 -9.33 7.45
C LYS A 312 -16.37 -9.11 6.36
N THR A 313 -16.01 -9.27 5.08
CA THR A 313 -17.02 -9.43 4.01
C THR A 313 -17.80 -10.70 4.30
N PRO A 314 -19.05 -10.64 4.77
CA PRO A 314 -19.83 -11.84 4.98
C PRO A 314 -20.12 -12.46 3.61
N GLY A 315 -20.35 -13.76 3.58
CA GLY A 315 -20.76 -14.37 2.33
C GLY A 315 -21.20 -15.80 2.50
N THR A 316 -21.94 -16.25 1.51
CA THR A 316 -22.42 -17.62 1.40
C THR A 316 -21.40 -18.46 0.65
N VAL A 317 -21.08 -19.64 1.17
CA VAL A 317 -20.19 -20.59 0.48
C VAL A 317 -20.86 -21.15 -0.77
N THR A 318 -20.15 -21.06 -1.89
CA THR A 318 -20.54 -21.57 -3.21
C THR A 318 -19.44 -22.48 -3.76
N GLY A 319 -19.64 -23.08 -4.94
CA GLY A 319 -18.65 -23.98 -5.55
C GLY A 319 -18.82 -25.45 -5.16
N GLN A 320 -18.33 -26.34 -6.02
CA GLN A 320 -18.54 -27.78 -5.91
C GLN A 320 -17.40 -28.51 -5.19
N GLY A 321 -16.19 -27.97 -5.25
CA GLY A 321 -14.99 -28.72 -4.88
C GLY A 321 -14.71 -29.86 -5.88
N GLN A 322 -13.69 -30.66 -5.61
CA GLN A 322 -13.26 -31.73 -6.50
C GLN A 322 -13.07 -33.04 -5.75
N ASP A 323 -13.18 -34.15 -6.48
CA ASP A 323 -12.79 -35.45 -5.94
C ASP A 323 -11.27 -35.49 -5.78
N VAL A 324 -10.83 -35.87 -4.59
CA VAL A 324 -9.41 -36.00 -4.26
C VAL A 324 -9.07 -37.47 -4.14
N LYS A 325 -7.88 -37.87 -4.61
CA LYS A 325 -7.40 -39.26 -4.56
C LYS A 325 -6.06 -39.32 -3.85
N GLY A 326 -5.83 -40.41 -3.13
CA GLY A 326 -4.57 -40.65 -2.41
C GLY A 326 -4.35 -39.65 -1.27
N ILE A 327 -3.09 -39.28 -1.04
CA ILE A 327 -2.73 -38.32 0.01
C ILE A 327 -3.06 -36.91 -0.48
N TRP A 328 -4.18 -36.37 -0.01
CA TRP A 328 -4.77 -35.14 -0.52
C TRP A 328 -3.81 -33.95 -0.49
N LEU A 329 -3.15 -33.68 0.65
CA LEU A 329 -2.21 -32.55 0.77
C LEU A 329 -0.82 -32.80 0.16
N ALA A 330 -0.55 -33.97 -0.43
CA ALA A 330 0.76 -34.24 -1.03
C ALA A 330 1.07 -33.31 -2.21
N GLY A 331 0.04 -32.89 -2.96
CA GLY A 331 0.17 -31.95 -4.09
C GLY A 331 0.15 -30.47 -3.70
N ALA A 332 -0.03 -30.12 -2.42
CA ALA A 332 -0.18 -28.73 -2.01
C ALA A 332 1.11 -27.90 -2.16
N GLY A 333 2.25 -28.56 -2.41
CA GLY A 333 3.54 -27.93 -2.62
C GLY A 333 3.91 -27.67 -4.08
N VAL A 334 2.99 -27.84 -5.04
CA VAL A 334 3.26 -27.67 -6.47
C VAL A 334 2.07 -27.02 -7.20
N GLY A 335 2.36 -26.29 -8.29
CA GLY A 335 1.35 -25.64 -9.13
C GLY A 335 0.40 -24.76 -8.33
N SER A 336 -0.88 -24.72 -8.68
CA SER A 336 -1.88 -23.94 -7.95
C SER A 336 -2.23 -24.48 -6.55
N GLY A 337 -1.65 -25.61 -6.12
CA GLY A 337 -2.02 -26.34 -4.91
C GLY A 337 -3.17 -27.32 -5.15
N VAL A 338 -3.78 -27.81 -4.07
CA VAL A 338 -4.81 -28.88 -4.14
C VAL A 338 -6.21 -28.33 -3.94
N PRO A 339 -7.23 -28.89 -4.61
CA PRO A 339 -8.60 -28.40 -4.51
C PRO A 339 -9.23 -28.74 -3.15
N ILE A 340 -10.32 -28.03 -2.85
CA ILE A 340 -11.21 -28.36 -1.74
C ILE A 340 -11.90 -29.71 -2.03
N PRO A 341 -11.85 -30.71 -1.13
CA PRO A 341 -12.52 -32.00 -1.31
C PRO A 341 -14.04 -31.82 -1.43
N ARG A 342 -14.67 -32.48 -2.40
CA ARG A 342 -16.12 -32.39 -2.65
C ARG A 342 -16.96 -32.66 -1.40
N GLY A 343 -16.64 -33.72 -0.64
CA GLY A 343 -17.38 -34.06 0.58
C GLY A 343 -17.32 -32.97 1.67
N ILE A 344 -16.27 -32.16 1.68
CA ILE A 344 -16.15 -31.00 2.59
C ILE A 344 -16.86 -29.79 2.01
N ALA A 345 -16.80 -29.61 0.70
CA ALA A 345 -17.55 -28.57 0.01
C ALA A 345 -19.06 -28.73 0.24
N ASP A 346 -19.60 -29.94 0.11
CA ASP A 346 -21.01 -30.24 0.36
C ASP A 346 -21.45 -29.88 1.79
N GLN A 347 -20.57 -30.06 2.78
CA GLN A 347 -20.86 -29.70 4.18
C GLN A 347 -20.89 -28.19 4.43
N LEU A 348 -20.17 -27.40 3.63
CA LEU A 348 -20.01 -25.96 3.84
C LEU A 348 -20.88 -25.13 2.89
N ARG A 349 -21.22 -25.66 1.71
CA ARG A 349 -22.02 -24.99 0.69
C ARG A 349 -23.35 -24.51 1.25
N GLY A 350 -23.72 -23.28 0.89
CA GLY A 350 -24.94 -22.63 1.37
C GLY A 350 -24.86 -22.07 2.79
N LYS A 351 -23.78 -22.31 3.54
CA LYS A 351 -23.58 -21.68 4.85
C LYS A 351 -23.04 -20.27 4.69
N GLU A 352 -23.56 -19.37 5.51
CA GLU A 352 -23.04 -18.02 5.64
C GLU A 352 -21.93 -17.95 6.68
N PHE A 353 -20.85 -17.24 6.34
CA PHE A 353 -19.79 -16.91 7.27
C PHE A 353 -19.67 -15.41 7.40
N SER A 354 -19.42 -14.95 8.62
CA SER A 354 -19.12 -13.54 8.86
C SER A 354 -17.79 -13.14 8.23
N SER A 355 -16.82 -14.05 8.09
CA SER A 355 -15.53 -13.76 7.48
C SER A 355 -14.84 -14.97 6.88
N PHE A 356 -13.88 -14.73 5.98
CA PHE A 356 -13.05 -15.79 5.41
C PHE A 356 -12.28 -16.57 6.47
N ASP A 357 -11.84 -15.91 7.55
CA ASP A 357 -11.18 -16.61 8.66
C ASP A 357 -12.16 -17.54 9.43
N ALA A 358 -13.42 -17.12 9.62
CA ALA A 358 -14.44 -17.98 10.23
C ALA A 358 -14.76 -19.18 9.32
N PHE A 359 -14.79 -18.95 8.01
CA PHE A 359 -14.87 -20.02 7.01
C PHE A 359 -13.65 -20.96 7.10
N ARG A 360 -12.42 -20.44 7.14
CA ARG A 360 -11.18 -21.22 7.26
C ARG A 360 -11.19 -22.10 8.52
N GLU A 361 -11.63 -21.57 9.65
CA GLU A 361 -11.76 -22.35 10.88
C GLU A 361 -12.79 -23.47 10.74
N ALA A 362 -13.97 -23.17 10.20
CA ALA A 362 -15.01 -24.17 9.96
C ALA A 362 -14.56 -25.24 8.95
N PHE A 363 -13.80 -24.84 7.94
CA PHE A 363 -13.19 -25.72 6.95
C PHE A 363 -12.28 -26.75 7.61
N TRP A 364 -11.31 -26.31 8.42
CA TRP A 364 -10.41 -27.25 9.11
C TRP A 364 -11.14 -28.12 10.15
N ARG A 365 -12.17 -27.59 10.81
CA ARG A 365 -13.03 -28.39 11.69
C ARG A 365 -13.78 -29.47 10.92
N ALA A 366 -14.29 -29.18 9.72
CA ALA A 366 -14.96 -30.15 8.87
C ALA A 366 -13.99 -31.29 8.46
N ILE A 367 -12.77 -30.94 8.04
CA ILE A 367 -11.71 -31.93 7.75
C ILE A 367 -11.44 -32.84 8.95
N SER A 368 -11.39 -32.29 10.17
CA SER A 368 -11.14 -33.07 11.38
C SER A 368 -12.24 -34.08 11.75
N LYS A 369 -13.42 -33.94 11.14
CA LYS A 369 -14.59 -34.82 11.35
C LYS A 369 -14.77 -35.84 10.23
N ASP A 370 -14.07 -35.67 9.11
CA ASP A 370 -14.10 -36.59 7.98
C ASP A 370 -13.11 -37.75 8.22
N PRO A 371 -13.57 -39.01 8.38
CA PRO A 371 -12.70 -40.12 8.76
C PRO A 371 -11.62 -40.43 7.72
N GLU A 372 -11.90 -40.25 6.43
CA GLU A 372 -10.96 -40.55 5.35
C GLU A 372 -9.85 -39.49 5.31
N LEU A 373 -10.22 -38.22 5.36
CA LEU A 373 -9.25 -37.12 5.30
C LEU A 373 -8.45 -36.99 6.60
N VAL A 374 -9.10 -37.12 7.77
CA VAL A 374 -8.42 -36.95 9.07
C VAL A 374 -7.37 -38.04 9.31
N SER A 375 -7.56 -39.25 8.77
CA SER A 375 -6.63 -40.38 8.91
C SER A 375 -5.25 -40.12 8.30
N GLN A 376 -5.13 -39.10 7.42
CA GLN A 376 -3.87 -38.73 6.76
C GLN A 376 -2.97 -37.84 7.64
N PHE A 377 -3.42 -37.43 8.82
CA PHE A 377 -2.74 -36.47 9.70
C PHE A 377 -2.26 -37.12 11.00
N ASN A 378 -1.16 -36.59 11.56
CA ASN A 378 -0.72 -36.95 12.91
C ASN A 378 -1.62 -36.30 13.99
N GLU A 379 -1.57 -36.82 15.21
CA GLU A 379 -2.43 -36.39 16.33
C GLU A 379 -2.34 -34.90 16.66
N GLN A 380 -1.14 -34.31 16.53
CA GLN A 380 -0.93 -32.87 16.77
C GLN A 380 -1.71 -32.03 15.76
N ASN A 381 -1.64 -32.40 14.48
CA ASN A 381 -2.40 -31.72 13.42
C ASN A 381 -3.90 -31.97 13.53
N ILE A 382 -4.33 -33.18 13.94
CA ILE A 382 -5.74 -33.46 14.22
C ILE A 382 -6.25 -32.55 15.33
N THR A 383 -5.51 -32.41 16.44
CA THR A 383 -5.89 -31.54 17.56
C THR A 383 -6.00 -30.07 17.12
N ARG A 384 -5.07 -29.59 16.28
CA ARG A 384 -5.12 -28.24 15.71
C ARG A 384 -6.38 -28.03 14.87
N MET A 385 -6.68 -28.96 13.96
CA MET A 385 -7.83 -28.86 13.06
C MET A 385 -9.17 -28.94 13.81
N ARG A 386 -9.26 -29.77 14.86
CA ARG A 386 -10.43 -29.79 15.77
C ARG A 386 -10.68 -28.42 16.41
N GLY A 387 -9.61 -27.66 16.68
CA GLY A 387 -9.66 -26.28 17.15
C GLY A 387 -9.87 -25.21 16.06
N GLY A 388 -10.02 -25.57 14.78
CA GLY A 388 -10.14 -24.63 13.65
C GLY A 388 -8.81 -24.11 13.10
N ASN A 389 -7.68 -24.63 13.58
CA ASN A 389 -6.37 -24.23 13.09
C ASN A 389 -5.94 -25.10 11.92
N ALA A 390 -5.27 -24.49 10.93
CA ALA A 390 -4.65 -25.23 9.86
C ALA A 390 -3.58 -26.22 10.38
N PRO A 391 -3.47 -27.41 9.76
CA PRO A 391 -2.41 -28.36 10.07
C PRO A 391 -1.05 -27.78 9.63
N LYS A 392 0.02 -28.25 10.28
CA LYS A 392 1.39 -27.88 9.97
C LYS A 392 1.86 -28.54 8.67
N ALA A 393 2.55 -27.77 7.83
CA ALA A 393 3.24 -28.24 6.63
C ALA A 393 4.54 -28.96 7.00
N ARG A 394 5.15 -29.66 6.03
CA ARG A 394 6.45 -30.32 6.23
C ARG A 394 7.53 -29.26 6.41
N GLN A 395 8.56 -29.56 7.20
CA GLN A 395 9.64 -28.60 7.52
C GLN A 395 10.25 -27.92 6.29
N ARG A 396 10.45 -28.66 5.19
CA ARG A 396 11.01 -28.14 3.93
C ARG A 396 10.10 -27.16 3.18
N ASP A 397 8.81 -27.16 3.50
CA ASP A 397 7.77 -26.35 2.86
C ASP A 397 7.36 -25.15 3.75
N ILE A 398 8.01 -24.99 4.92
CA ILE A 398 7.86 -23.87 5.86
C ILE A 398 8.71 -22.69 5.38
N VAL A 399 8.18 -21.47 5.52
CA VAL A 399 8.94 -20.23 5.29
C VAL A 399 8.85 -19.35 6.54
N GLY A 400 9.92 -19.33 7.33
CA GLY A 400 10.01 -18.55 8.57
C GLY A 400 8.94 -18.97 9.57
N LYS A 401 8.08 -18.03 10.00
CA LYS A 401 6.97 -18.31 10.93
C LYS A 401 5.75 -18.96 10.24
N ARG A 402 5.71 -19.01 8.90
CA ARG A 402 4.64 -19.64 8.12
C ARG A 402 4.87 -21.13 8.04
N ALA A 403 4.22 -21.84 8.95
CA ALA A 403 4.44 -23.26 9.16
C ALA A 403 3.20 -24.12 8.94
N SER A 404 2.07 -23.53 8.55
CA SER A 404 0.78 -24.21 8.38
C SER A 404 0.32 -24.13 6.93
N PHE A 405 -0.51 -25.07 6.47
CA PHE A 405 -1.13 -24.96 5.15
C PHE A 405 -2.02 -23.71 5.05
N GLU A 406 -2.08 -23.12 3.86
CA GLU A 406 -2.73 -21.84 3.58
C GLU A 406 -3.80 -22.02 2.51
N LEU A 407 -4.92 -21.31 2.64
CA LEU A 407 -5.97 -21.26 1.63
C LEU A 407 -5.70 -20.06 0.72
N HIS A 408 -5.66 -20.30 -0.58
CA HIS A 408 -5.32 -19.33 -1.61
C HIS A 408 -6.44 -19.22 -2.65
N HIS A 409 -6.79 -18.01 -3.05
CA HIS A 409 -7.73 -17.76 -4.14
C HIS A 409 -7.02 -17.85 -5.49
N VAL A 410 -7.55 -18.63 -6.44
CA VAL A 410 -6.94 -18.84 -7.77
C VAL A 410 -7.11 -17.58 -8.63
N GLU A 411 -8.35 -17.12 -8.76
CA GLU A 411 -8.70 -15.79 -9.24
C GLU A 411 -8.68 -14.86 -8.03
N TRP A 412 -7.84 -13.84 -8.11
CA TRP A 412 -7.63 -12.90 -7.01
C TRP A 412 -8.89 -12.12 -6.70
N ILE A 413 -9.13 -11.85 -5.41
CA ILE A 413 -10.31 -11.11 -4.98
C ILE A 413 -10.34 -9.71 -5.63
N SER A 414 -9.17 -9.08 -5.80
CA SER A 414 -9.03 -7.78 -6.45
C SER A 414 -9.40 -7.77 -7.94
N GLU A 415 -9.37 -8.93 -8.60
CA GLU A 415 -9.71 -9.09 -10.01
C GLU A 415 -11.16 -9.56 -10.22
N GLY A 416 -11.96 -9.60 -9.14
CA GLY A 416 -13.35 -10.06 -9.16
C GLY A 416 -13.53 -11.50 -8.67
N GLY A 417 -12.46 -12.14 -8.20
CA GLY A 417 -12.48 -13.47 -7.63
C GLY A 417 -13.42 -13.57 -6.43
N LYS A 418 -14.30 -14.57 -6.44
CA LYS A 418 -15.27 -14.77 -5.36
C LYS A 418 -14.60 -15.28 -4.09
N ILE A 419 -14.87 -14.61 -2.96
CA ILE A 419 -14.25 -14.88 -1.65
C ILE A 419 -14.61 -16.26 -1.10
N TYR A 420 -15.87 -16.69 -1.27
CA TYR A 420 -16.41 -17.94 -0.69
C TYR A 420 -16.76 -18.99 -1.76
N ASP A 421 -16.21 -18.85 -2.97
CA ASP A 421 -16.33 -19.89 -3.99
C ASP A 421 -15.23 -20.94 -3.79
N LEU A 422 -15.62 -22.15 -3.39
CA LEU A 422 -14.69 -23.25 -3.11
C LEU A 422 -13.93 -23.71 -4.35
N ASP A 423 -14.46 -23.48 -5.56
CA ASP A 423 -13.77 -23.81 -6.80
C ASP A 423 -12.65 -22.81 -7.09
N ASN A 424 -12.79 -21.58 -6.56
CA ASN A 424 -11.78 -20.53 -6.56
C ASN A 424 -10.74 -20.70 -5.44
N ILE A 425 -10.84 -21.70 -4.56
CA ILE A 425 -9.91 -21.87 -3.43
C ILE A 425 -9.01 -23.10 -3.65
N ARG A 426 -7.73 -22.94 -3.35
CA ARG A 426 -6.73 -24.02 -3.33
C ARG A 426 -5.94 -24.01 -2.03
N ILE A 427 -5.51 -25.19 -1.60
CA ILE A 427 -4.68 -25.34 -0.41
C ILE A 427 -3.23 -25.49 -0.85
N ASN A 428 -2.39 -24.65 -0.26
CA ASN A 428 -0.99 -24.54 -0.58
C ASN A 428 -0.13 -24.75 0.67
N THR A 429 1.08 -25.27 0.49
CA THR A 429 2.14 -25.10 1.49
C THR A 429 2.58 -23.63 1.51
N PRO A 430 3.13 -23.12 2.63
CA PRO A 430 3.66 -21.76 2.68
C PRO A 430 4.61 -21.42 1.55
N LYS A 431 5.55 -22.32 1.25
CA LYS A 431 6.50 -22.17 0.16
C LYS A 431 5.81 -22.05 -1.21
N ASN A 432 4.92 -22.98 -1.55
CA ASN A 432 4.24 -22.95 -2.86
C ASN A 432 3.27 -21.77 -2.99
N HIS A 433 2.64 -21.36 -1.89
CA HIS A 433 1.82 -20.16 -1.89
C HIS A 433 2.64 -18.91 -2.24
N ILE A 434 3.85 -18.77 -1.68
CA ILE A 434 4.78 -17.70 -2.07
C ILE A 434 5.13 -17.80 -3.55
N ASP A 435 5.48 -18.99 -4.03
CA ASP A 435 5.90 -19.20 -5.41
C ASP A 435 4.77 -18.86 -6.42
N ASN A 436 3.50 -19.02 -6.03
CA ASN A 436 2.35 -18.63 -6.86
C ASN A 436 2.15 -17.10 -6.95
N HIS A 437 2.75 -16.33 -6.05
CA HIS A 437 2.69 -14.86 -6.05
C HIS A 437 3.97 -14.20 -6.56
N ARG A 438 5.00 -14.99 -6.89
CA ARG A 438 6.21 -14.58 -7.60
C ARG A 438 5.97 -14.45 -9.09
#